data_AF-A0A836HFR3-F1
#
_entry.id   AF-A0A836HFR3-F1
#
_cell.length_a   1.000
_cell.length_b   1.000
_cell.length_c   1.000
_cell.angle_alpha   90.00
_cell.angle_beta   90.00
_cell.angle_gamma   90.00
#
_symmetry.space_group_name_H-M   'P 1'
#
loop_
_entity.id
_entity.type
_entity.pdbx_description
1 polymer ?
#
loop_
_entity_poly.entity_id
_entity_poly.type
_entity_poly.pdbx_seq_one_letter_code
_entity_poly.pdbx_strand_id
1 'polypeptide(L)'
;MSLSTSPARLQLCRTPFCLGTGGKWWKEGPPDYTRANHRRMKLEQQRIESSQYLPPIEPTPQQACRLYRRLLKEGYKTLVVTDKDFYRRKVRYELEVTSRQTSSRVRGVMFEKGHWMLENKLGGIL
;
A
#
# COMPACT_ATOMS: atom_id res chain seq x y z
N MET A 1 -37.03 -31.45 -7.86
CA MET A 1 -36.24 -30.59 -8.76
C MET A 1 -36.04 -29.24 -8.08
N SER A 2 -35.02 -29.11 -7.23
CA SER A 2 -34.71 -27.90 -6.47
C SER A 2 -33.92 -26.92 -7.35
N LEU A 3 -34.57 -25.88 -7.86
CA LEU A 3 -33.90 -24.82 -8.58
C LEU A 3 -33.19 -23.90 -7.59
N SER A 4 -31.87 -24.04 -7.57
CA SER A 4 -30.91 -23.19 -6.86
C SER A 4 -31.08 -21.72 -7.26
N THR A 5 -31.53 -20.89 -6.33
CA THR A 5 -31.48 -19.43 -6.47
C THR A 5 -30.02 -18.96 -6.43
N SER A 6 -29.48 -18.66 -7.61
CA SER A 6 -28.13 -18.12 -7.79
C SER A 6 -28.03 -16.69 -7.19
N PRO A 7 -27.02 -16.41 -6.33
CA PRO A 7 -26.81 -15.08 -5.72
C PRO A 7 -26.38 -14.00 -6.72
N ALA A 8 -26.10 -14.36 -7.98
CA ALA A 8 -25.67 -13.43 -9.03
C ALA A 8 -26.76 -12.42 -9.44
N ARG A 9 -28.04 -12.72 -9.21
CA ARG A 9 -29.15 -11.78 -9.56
C ARG A 9 -29.30 -10.60 -8.60
N LEU A 10 -28.73 -10.66 -7.40
CA LEU A 10 -28.88 -9.60 -6.40
C LEU A 10 -27.87 -8.46 -6.56
N GLN A 11 -26.84 -8.61 -7.41
CA GLN A 11 -25.77 -7.61 -7.56
C GLN A 11 -25.95 -6.65 -8.74
N LEU A 12 -26.84 -6.93 -9.71
CA LEU A 12 -27.02 -6.10 -10.90
C LEU A 12 -28.26 -5.19 -10.87
N CYS A 13 -29.13 -5.32 -9.85
CA CYS A 13 -30.39 -4.57 -9.77
C CYS A 13 -30.33 -3.39 -8.78
N ARG A 14 -29.28 -2.58 -8.86
CA ARG A 14 -29.21 -1.26 -8.19
C ARG A 14 -29.16 -0.11 -9.19
N THR A 15 -29.78 -0.27 -10.35
CA THR A 15 -30.33 0.87 -11.05
C THR A 15 -31.55 1.34 -10.25
N PRO A 16 -31.67 2.63 -9.88
CA PRO A 16 -32.91 3.11 -9.28
C PRO A 16 -34.06 2.74 -10.22
N PHE A 17 -35.10 2.11 -9.67
CA PHE A 17 -36.32 1.66 -10.38
C PHE A 17 -36.98 2.79 -11.20
N CYS A 18 -36.58 4.05 -10.97
CA CYS A 18 -37.08 5.27 -11.57
C CYS A 18 -36.78 5.44 -13.08
N LEU A 19 -35.77 4.75 -13.63
CA LEU A 19 -35.43 4.89 -15.05
C LEU A 19 -36.36 4.09 -15.99
N GLY A 20 -37.18 3.17 -15.45
CA GLY A 20 -38.07 2.31 -16.24
C GLY A 20 -39.46 2.91 -16.51
N THR A 21 -39.91 3.89 -15.75
CA THR A 21 -41.29 4.41 -15.77
C THR A 21 -41.46 5.74 -16.53
N GLY A 22 -40.43 6.21 -17.24
CA GLY A 22 -40.50 7.50 -17.96
C GLY A 22 -40.60 8.73 -17.03
N GLY A 23 -40.39 8.52 -15.73
CA GLY A 23 -40.30 9.57 -14.72
C GLY A 23 -39.11 10.47 -14.99
N LYS A 24 -39.38 11.77 -15.12
CA LYS A 24 -38.34 12.78 -15.23
C LYS A 24 -37.62 12.85 -13.88
N TRP A 25 -36.39 12.33 -13.80
CA TRP A 25 -35.59 12.24 -12.56
C TRP A 25 -35.46 13.56 -11.77
N TRP A 26 -35.63 14.71 -12.43
CA TRP A 26 -35.64 16.04 -11.80
C TRP A 26 -36.96 16.43 -11.13
N LYS A 27 -38.03 15.63 -11.27
CA LYS A 27 -39.33 15.81 -10.61
C LYS A 27 -39.47 15.00 -9.31
N GLU A 28 -38.53 14.10 -9.01
CA GLU A 28 -38.55 13.19 -7.85
C GLU A 28 -37.96 13.83 -6.57
N GLY A 29 -37.62 15.12 -6.63
CA GLY A 29 -36.96 15.83 -5.53
C GLY A 29 -35.42 15.73 -5.59
N PRO A 30 -34.71 16.37 -4.65
CA PRO A 30 -33.26 16.30 -4.59
C PRO A 30 -32.78 14.87 -4.30
N PRO A 31 -31.63 14.42 -4.85
CA PRO A 31 -31.11 13.09 -4.59
C PRO A 31 -30.82 12.84 -3.10
N ASP A 32 -31.03 11.61 -2.62
CA ASP A 32 -30.61 11.22 -1.27
C ASP A 32 -29.08 11.10 -1.20
N TYR A 33 -28.45 12.08 -0.54
CA TYR A 33 -27.00 12.12 -0.33
C TYR A 33 -26.54 11.47 0.98
N THR A 34 -27.42 10.83 1.76
CA THR A 34 -27.07 10.24 3.08
C THR A 34 -25.87 9.30 3.00
N ARG A 35 -25.84 8.40 2.01
CA ARG A 35 -24.70 7.48 1.79
C ARG A 35 -23.41 8.22 1.43
N ALA A 36 -23.49 9.24 0.58
CA ALA A 36 -22.34 10.03 0.17
C ALA A 36 -21.79 10.85 1.34
N ASN A 37 -22.66 11.46 2.14
CA ASN A 37 -22.33 12.20 3.35
C ASN A 37 -21.66 11.28 4.39
N HIS A 38 -22.21 10.08 4.62
CA HIS A 38 -21.60 9.11 5.53
C HIS A 38 -20.21 8.65 5.04
N ARG A 39 -20.01 8.48 3.71
CA ARG A 39 -18.69 8.18 3.15
C ARG A 39 -17.72 9.35 3.36
N ARG A 40 -18.17 10.59 3.18
CA ARG A 40 -17.36 11.78 3.43
C ARG A 40 -16.93 11.85 4.90
N MET A 41 -17.83 11.63 5.85
CA MET A 41 -17.47 11.58 7.27
C MET A 41 -16.40 10.53 7.57
N LYS A 42 -16.52 9.33 7.00
CA LYS A 42 -15.50 8.28 7.16
C LYS A 42 -14.14 8.68 6.58
N LEU A 43 -14.10 9.36 5.45
CA LEU A 43 -12.85 9.84 4.85
C LEU A 43 -12.22 10.97 5.69
N GLU A 44 -13.02 11.85 6.27
CA GLU A 44 -12.52 12.88 7.19
C GLU A 44 -11.97 12.25 8.48
N GLN A 45 -12.62 11.22 9.03
CA GLN A 45 -12.08 10.45 10.16
C GLN A 45 -10.72 9.85 9.80
N GLN A 46 -10.60 9.19 8.65
CA GLN A 46 -9.33 8.63 8.16
C GLN A 46 -8.27 9.70 7.94
N ARG A 47 -8.65 10.90 7.46
CA ARG A 47 -7.74 12.03 7.31
C ARG A 47 -7.22 12.52 8.66
N ILE A 48 -8.10 12.70 9.64
CA ILE A 48 -7.75 13.13 11.00
C ILE A 48 -6.81 12.10 11.63
N GLU A 49 -7.14 10.81 11.55
CA GLU A 49 -6.26 9.72 12.00
C GLU A 49 -4.91 9.77 11.29
N SER A 50 -4.89 9.86 9.95
CA SER A 50 -3.64 9.93 9.17
C SER A 50 -2.76 11.12 9.54
N SER A 51 -3.36 12.24 9.93
CA SER A 51 -2.64 13.47 10.30
C SER A 51 -1.94 13.37 11.66
N GLN A 52 -2.34 12.42 12.51
CA GLN A 52 -1.68 12.15 13.79
C GLN A 52 -0.39 11.35 13.61
N TYR A 53 -0.23 10.63 12.49
CA TYR A 53 0.97 9.86 12.21
C TYR A 53 2.08 10.75 11.64
N LEU A 54 3.30 10.54 12.13
CA LEU A 54 4.47 11.19 11.57
C LEU A 54 4.76 10.64 10.17
N PRO A 55 5.12 11.50 9.19
CA PRO A 55 5.50 11.02 7.88
C PRO A 55 6.81 10.22 7.96
N PRO A 56 7.08 9.35 6.97
CA PRO A 56 8.36 8.63 6.89
C PRO A 56 9.52 9.62 6.86
N ILE A 57 10.46 9.43 7.79
CA ILE A 57 11.61 10.32 7.98
C ILE A 57 12.82 9.73 7.25
N GLU A 58 13.61 10.59 6.63
CA GLU A 58 14.87 10.18 6.04
C GLU A 58 15.82 9.63 7.11
N PRO A 59 16.40 8.42 6.92
CA PRO A 59 17.30 7.86 7.90
C PRO A 59 18.59 8.67 8.00
N THR A 60 19.17 8.70 9.20
CA THR A 60 20.50 9.29 9.37
C THR A 60 21.55 8.41 8.67
N PRO A 61 22.71 8.97 8.25
CA PRO A 61 23.78 8.19 7.64
C PRO A 61 24.23 7.01 8.51
N GLN A 62 24.23 7.20 9.84
CA GLN A 62 24.56 6.15 10.80
C GLN A 62 23.56 5.00 10.77
N GLN A 63 22.26 5.31 10.70
CA GLN A 63 21.20 4.31 10.58
C GLN A 63 21.30 3.55 9.25
N ALA A 64 21.53 4.26 8.14
CA ALA A 64 21.71 3.65 6.82
C ALA A 64 22.91 2.67 6.80
N CYS A 65 24.06 3.06 7.36
CA CYS A 65 25.22 2.18 7.49
C CYS A 65 24.95 0.93 8.34
N ARG A 66 24.19 1.08 9.44
CA ARG A 66 23.79 -0.06 10.28
C ARG A 66 22.86 -1.01 9.52
N LEU A 67 21.89 -0.48 8.79
CA LEU A 67 20.97 -1.27 7.97
C LEU A 67 21.73 -2.02 6.87
N TYR A 68 22.61 -1.33 6.14
CA TYR A 68 23.48 -1.93 5.12
C TYR A 68 24.25 -3.14 5.66
N ARG A 69 24.93 -2.96 6.80
CA ARG A 69 25.71 -4.04 7.43
C ARG A 69 24.83 -5.23 7.83
N ARG A 70 23.62 -4.98 8.35
CA ARG A 70 22.67 -6.04 8.72
C ARG A 70 22.17 -6.80 7.49
N LEU A 71 21.82 -6.11 6.41
CA LEU A 71 21.35 -6.72 5.16
C LEU A 71 22.42 -7.62 4.54
N LEU A 72 23.68 -7.18 4.56
CA LEU A 72 24.79 -8.03 4.11
C LEU A 72 24.98 -9.24 5.03
N LYS A 73 24.98 -9.03 6.36
CA LYS A 73 25.17 -10.11 7.32
C LYS A 73 24.09 -11.20 7.18
N GLU A 74 22.84 -10.81 7.01
CA GLU A 74 21.76 -11.76 6.75
C GLU A 74 21.90 -12.40 5.36
N GLY A 75 22.24 -11.62 4.33
CA GLY A 75 22.51 -12.17 2.99
C GLY A 75 23.58 -13.25 2.98
N TYR A 76 24.68 -13.07 3.72
CA TYR A 76 25.72 -14.10 3.81
C TYR A 76 25.25 -15.40 4.48
N LYS A 77 24.27 -15.33 5.38
CA LYS A 77 23.71 -16.48 6.09
C LYS A 77 22.60 -17.18 5.31
N THR A 78 21.69 -16.42 4.71
CA THR A 78 20.46 -16.95 4.12
C THR A 78 20.60 -17.28 2.63
N LEU A 79 21.47 -16.57 1.90
CA LEU A 79 21.63 -16.79 0.46
C LEU A 79 22.47 -18.03 0.20
N VAL A 80 21.84 -18.98 -0.48
CA VAL A 80 22.35 -20.26 -0.96
C VAL A 80 22.46 -20.26 -2.49
N VAL A 81 21.42 -19.80 -3.20
CA VAL A 81 21.33 -19.86 -4.67
C VAL A 81 21.82 -18.57 -5.30
N THR A 82 21.42 -17.42 -4.75
CA THR A 82 21.81 -16.11 -5.29
C THR A 82 23.30 -15.83 -5.04
N ASP A 83 24.00 -15.33 -6.06
CA ASP A 83 25.38 -14.86 -5.91
C ASP A 83 25.48 -13.73 -4.87
N LYS A 84 26.30 -13.96 -3.84
CA LYS A 84 26.51 -13.04 -2.72
C LYS A 84 27.19 -11.75 -3.17
N ASP A 85 28.07 -11.81 -4.18
CA ASP A 85 28.74 -10.63 -4.71
C ASP A 85 27.81 -9.77 -5.56
N PHE A 86 26.94 -10.39 -6.36
CA PHE A 86 25.84 -9.69 -7.01
C PHE A 86 24.90 -9.03 -6.00
N TYR A 87 24.46 -9.75 -4.97
CA TYR A 87 23.60 -9.21 -3.92
C TYR A 87 24.25 -8.00 -3.22
N ARG A 88 25.52 -8.10 -2.81
CA ARG A 88 26.26 -6.99 -2.19
C ARG A 88 26.31 -5.76 -3.10
N ARG A 89 26.64 -5.95 -4.38
CA ARG A 89 26.67 -4.86 -5.37
C ARG A 89 25.29 -4.21 -5.54
N LYS A 90 24.22 -5.00 -5.58
CA LYS A 90 22.86 -4.49 -5.68
C LYS A 90 22.44 -3.69 -4.46
N VAL A 91 22.66 -4.21 -3.25
CA VAL A 91 22.35 -3.46 -2.02
C VAL A 91 23.14 -2.14 -1.97
N ARG A 92 24.42 -2.17 -2.33
CA ARG A 92 25.26 -0.96 -2.42
C ARG A 92 24.69 0.06 -3.43
N TYR A 93 24.30 -0.40 -4.62
CA TYR A 93 23.71 0.46 -5.64
C TYR A 93 22.43 1.16 -5.15
N GLU A 94 21.52 0.45 -4.49
CA GLU A 94 20.28 1.06 -3.97
C GLU A 94 20.57 2.15 -2.92
N LEU A 95 21.57 1.93 -2.06
CA LEU A 95 21.97 2.89 -1.03
C LEU A 95 22.80 4.06 -1.56
N GLU A 96 23.61 3.89 -2.59
CA GLU A 96 24.49 4.94 -3.11
C GLU A 96 23.84 5.74 -4.25
N VAL A 97 23.00 5.11 -5.07
CA VAL A 97 22.41 5.72 -6.28
C VAL A 97 20.94 6.03 -6.08
N THR A 98 20.11 5.01 -5.84
CA THR A 98 18.66 5.17 -5.75
C THR A 98 18.26 6.11 -4.61
N SER A 99 18.91 5.99 -3.46
CA SER A 99 18.66 6.89 -2.32
C SER A 99 18.95 8.36 -2.67
N ARG A 100 20.00 8.65 -3.45
CA ARG A 100 20.38 10.01 -3.82
C ARG A 100 19.46 10.61 -4.88
N GLN A 101 18.96 9.77 -5.78
CA GLN A 101 18.03 10.18 -6.85
C GLN A 101 16.62 10.44 -6.34
N THR A 102 16.22 9.74 -5.27
CA THR A 102 14.86 9.80 -4.72
C THR A 102 14.70 10.85 -3.63
N SER A 103 13.45 11.24 -3.36
CA SER A 103 13.12 12.21 -2.33
C SER A 103 13.31 11.66 -0.90
N SER A 104 13.45 12.56 0.07
CA SER A 104 13.63 12.23 1.49
C SER A 104 12.56 11.27 2.03
N ARG A 105 11.29 11.49 1.66
CA ARG A 105 10.18 10.60 2.06
C ARG A 105 10.35 9.19 1.50
N VAL A 106 10.77 9.07 0.23
CA VAL A 106 11.01 7.77 -0.39
C VAL A 106 12.20 7.07 0.28
N ARG A 107 13.26 7.80 0.65
CA ARG A 107 14.37 7.25 1.44
C ARG A 107 13.89 6.68 2.78
N GLY A 108 12.98 7.35 3.48
CA GLY A 108 12.36 6.83 4.70
C GLY A 108 11.60 5.52 4.46
N VAL A 109 10.77 5.46 3.42
CA VAL A 109 10.06 4.24 3.03
C VAL A 109 11.01 3.10 2.63
N MET A 110 12.08 3.41 1.90
CA MET A 110 13.11 2.42 1.54
C MET A 110 13.83 1.87 2.78
N PHE A 111 14.07 2.72 3.78
CA PHE A 111 14.69 2.33 5.04
C PHE A 111 13.79 1.37 5.84
N GLU A 112 12.51 1.71 5.99
CA GLU A 112 11.51 0.84 6.62
C GLU A 112 11.37 -0.49 5.88
N LYS A 113 11.36 -0.46 4.54
CA LYS A 113 11.35 -1.67 3.70
C LYS A 113 12.59 -2.54 3.96
N GLY A 114 13.77 -1.94 4.11
CA GLY A 114 14.99 -2.69 4.44
C GLY A 114 14.90 -3.37 5.81
N HIS A 115 14.30 -2.73 6.80
CA HIS A 115 14.01 -3.35 8.09
C HIS A 115 13.02 -4.51 7.98
N TRP A 116 11.92 -4.30 7.24
CA TRP A 116 10.97 -5.37 6.94
C TRP A 116 11.63 -6.56 6.24
N MET A 117 12.55 -6.32 5.30
CA MET A 117 13.31 -7.38 4.65
C MET A 117 14.16 -8.17 5.66
N LEU A 118 14.78 -7.53 6.64
CA LEU A 118 15.55 -8.24 7.67
C LEU A 118 14.67 -9.15 8.53
N GLU A 119 13.48 -8.69 8.90
CA GLU A 119 12.53 -9.45 9.72
C GLU A 119 11.94 -10.63 8.93
N ASN A 120 11.77 -10.48 7.61
CA ASN A 120 11.12 -11.46 6.74
C ASN A 120 12.10 -12.23 5.85
N LYS A 121 13.31 -12.55 6.36
CA LYS A 121 14.32 -13.35 5.65
C LYS A 121 14.62 -12.85 4.23
N LEU A 122 14.95 -11.56 4.13
CA LEU A 122 15.21 -10.81 2.91
C LEU A 122 14.05 -10.78 1.91
N GLY A 123 12.82 -11.10 2.32
CA GLY A 123 11.66 -11.16 1.44
C GLY A 123 11.63 -12.41 0.57
N GLY A 124 12.26 -13.51 1.01
CA GLY A 124 12.27 -14.79 0.31
C GLY A 124 13.37 -14.93 -0.74
N ILE A 125 14.40 -14.07 -0.72
CA ILE A 125 15.59 -14.25 -1.54
C ILE A 125 16.40 -15.42 -0.97
N LEU A 126 16.62 -16.44 -1.80
CA LEU A 126 17.36 -17.66 -1.48
C LEU A 126 18.68 -17.74 -2.23
#